data_AF-A0A2E5STJ7-F1
#
_entry.id   AF-A0A2E5STJ7-F1
#
_cell.length_a   1.000
_cell.length_b   1.000
_cell.length_c   1.000
_cell.angle_alpha   90.00
_cell.angle_beta   90.00
_cell.angle_gamma   90.00
#
_symmetry.space_group_name_H-M   'P 1'
#
loop_
_entity.id
_entity.type
_entity.pdbx_description
1 polymer ?
#
loop_
_entity_poly.entity_id
_entity_poly.type
_entity_poly.pdbx_seq_one_letter_code
_entity_poly.pdbx_strand_id
1 'polypeptide(L)' 'MIVEKHFTINKKLPGRDNKFAILPKQLKLIRRWIDITKKFNLSKGLGLQKSEIDIYKNYRGRWGE' A
#
# COMPACT_ATOMS: atom_id res chain seq x y z
N MET A 1 -4.38 -9.84 6.41
CA MET A 1 -2.96 -9.49 6.64
C MET A 1 -2.81 -9.07 8.08
N ILE A 2 -1.89 -9.72 8.80
CA ILE A 2 -1.54 -9.42 10.19
C ILE A 2 -0.08 -8.98 10.17
N VAL A 3 0.26 -7.92 10.89
CA VAL A 3 1.62 -7.35 10.95
C VAL A 3 1.97 -7.08 12.39
N GLU A 4 3.10 -7.61 12.84
CA GLU A 4 3.64 -7.40 14.19
C GLU A 4 5.03 -6.78 14.12
N LYS A 5 5.30 -5.79 14.99
CA LYS A 5 6.60 -5.12 15.08
C LYS A 5 6.78 -4.44 16.45
N HIS A 6 8.00 -4.45 16.99
CA HIS A 6 8.36 -3.68 18.18
C HIS A 6 8.13 -2.17 18.00
N PHE A 7 7.50 -1.53 18.98
CA PHE A 7 7.15 -0.11 19.00
C PHE A 7 7.74 0.59 20.22
N THR A 8 8.15 1.85 20.06
CA THR A 8 8.59 2.70 21.17
C THR A 8 8.18 4.15 20.94
N ILE A 9 7.95 4.89 22.02
CA ILE A 9 7.74 6.35 21.95
C ILE A 9 9.07 7.10 21.74
N ASN A 10 10.19 6.50 22.15
CA ASN A 10 11.51 7.11 22.10
C ASN A 10 12.63 6.05 22.07
N LYS A 11 13.43 6.07 21.00
CA LYS A 11 14.55 5.13 20.80
C LYS A 11 15.71 5.29 21.78
N LYS A 12 15.76 6.40 22.54
CA LYS A 12 16.78 6.67 23.55
C LYS A 12 16.45 6.06 24.92
N LEU A 13 15.26 5.50 25.10
CA LEU A 13 14.89 4.82 26.35
C LEU A 13 15.80 3.61 26.58
N PRO A 14 16.14 3.30 27.85
CA PRO A 14 16.95 2.14 28.17
C PRO A 14 16.26 0.86 27.69
N GLY A 15 17.04 -0.11 27.24
CA GLY A 15 16.54 -1.36 26.67
C GLY A 15 16.98 -1.57 25.22
N ARG A 16 17.47 -2.77 24.94
CA ARG A 16 18.04 -3.16 23.64
C ARG A 16 17.07 -2.91 22.49
N ASP A 17 15.79 -3.22 22.69
CA ASP A 17 14.79 -3.24 21.62
C ASP A 17 14.32 -1.84 21.22
N ASN A 18 14.47 -0.83 22.09
CA ASN A 18 14.11 0.56 21.81
C ASN A 18 14.89 1.12 20.61
N LYS A 19 16.15 0.73 20.43
CA LYS A 19 17.00 1.21 19.32
C LYS A 19 16.42 0.84 17.95
N PHE A 20 15.77 -0.31 17.84
CA PHE A 20 15.27 -0.88 16.59
C PHE A 20 13.74 -0.83 16.46
N ALA A 21 13.03 -0.47 17.53
CA ALA A 21 11.59 -0.29 17.53
C ALA A 21 11.14 0.90 16.66
N ILE A 22 9.94 0.80 16.09
CA ILE A 22 9.36 1.88 15.29
C ILE A 22 8.77 2.97 16.17
N LEU A 23 8.80 4.21 15.68
CA LEU A 23 8.23 5.39 16.34
C LEU A 23 6.74 5.61 15.99
N PRO A 24 6.00 6.47 16.74
CA PRO A 24 4.59 6.80 16.45
C PRO A 24 4.32 7.21 15.00
N LYS A 25 5.18 8.05 14.42
CA LYS A 25 5.04 8.50 13.02
C LYS A 25 5.17 7.34 12.03
N GLN A 26 6.05 6.37 12.32
CA GLN A 26 6.28 5.20 11.47
C GLN A 26 5.13 4.19 11.59
N LEU A 27 4.58 4.00 12.79
CA LEU A 27 3.39 3.17 12.98
C LEU A 27 2.19 3.74 12.20
N LYS A 28 2.00 5.06 12.23
CA LYS A 28 0.96 5.73 11.41
C LYS A 28 1.18 5.50 9.92
N LEU A 29 2.43 5.57 9.46
CA LEU A 29 2.78 5.28 8.06
C LEU A 29 2.44 3.84 7.68
N ILE A 30 2.80 2.86 8.53
CA ILE A 30 2.47 1.45 8.32
C ILE A 30 0.95 1.27 8.24
N ARG A 31 0.18 1.88 9.14
CA ARG A 31 -1.29 1.78 9.10
C ARG A 31 -1.85 2.31 7.77
N ARG A 32 -1.38 3.46 7.31
CA ARG A 32 -1.78 4.03 6.02
C ARG A 32 -1.46 3.09 4.87
N TRP A 33 -0.29 2.46 4.86
CA TRP A 33 0.08 1.48 3.85
C TRP A 33 -0.84 0.27 3.85
N ILE A 34 -1.18 -0.26 5.02
CA ILE A 34 -2.14 -1.38 5.14
C ILE A 34 -3.48 -1.01 4.49
N ASP A 35 -4.00 0.18 4.78
CA ASP A 35 -5.28 0.63 4.23
C ASP A 35 -5.20 0.85 2.71
N ILE A 36 -4.08 1.36 2.21
CA ILE A 36 -3.82 1.54 0.78
C ILE A 36 -3.72 0.18 0.06
N THR A 37 -2.90 -0.74 0.57
CA THR A 37 -2.72 -2.08 -0.02
C THR A 37 -4.04 -2.84 -0.05
N LYS A 38 -4.88 -2.72 0.98
CA LYS A 38 -6.23 -3.30 0.96
C LYS A 38 -7.07 -2.78 -0.19
N LYS A 39 -6.97 -1.49 -0.53
CA LYS A 39 -7.70 -0.90 -1.67
C LYS A 39 -7.15 -1.37 -3.01
N PHE A 40 -5.83 -1.49 -3.14
CA PHE A 40 -5.18 -1.96 -4.36
C PHE A 40 -5.40 -3.45 -4.64
N ASN A 41 -5.46 -4.27 -3.59
CA ASN A 41 -5.70 -5.72 -3.71
C ASN A 41 -7.18 -6.09 -3.91
N LEU A 42 -8.06 -5.10 -4.12
CA LEU A 42 -9.45 -5.39 -4.49
C LEU A 42 -9.48 -5.88 -5.95
N SER A 43 -9.72 -7.19 -6.13
CA SER A 43 -9.97 -7.74 -7.45
C SER A 43 -11.22 -7.10 -8.06
N LYS A 44 -11.08 -6.59 -9.29
CA LYS A 44 -12.18 -6.03 -10.11
C LYS A 44 -12.60 -6.98 -11.25
N GLY A 45 -12.11 -8.22 -11.22
CA GLY A 45 -12.25 -9.17 -12.31
C GLY A 45 -11.22 -8.93 -13.43
N LEU A 46 -11.33 -9.71 -14.50
CA LEU A 46 -10.45 -9.63 -15.68
C LEU A 46 -10.99 -8.70 -16.79
N GLY A 47 -12.18 -8.13 -16.59
CA GLY A 47 -12.80 -7.21 -17.53
C GLY A 47 -12.21 -5.80 -17.44
N LEU A 48 -12.50 -4.99 -18.46
CA LEU A 48 -12.09 -3.59 -18.50
C LEU A 48 -12.77 -2.78 -17.39
N GLN A 49 -11.99 -1.95 -16.70
CA GLN A 49 -12.50 -0.97 -15.77
C GLN A 49 -13.11 0.22 -16.53
N LYS A 50 -14.04 0.93 -15.89
CA LYS A 50 -14.73 2.07 -16.52
C LYS A 50 -13.77 3.13 -17.07
N SER A 51 -12.67 3.40 -16.37
CA SER A 51 -11.63 4.34 -16.79
C SER A 51 -10.82 3.85 -18.00
N GLU A 52 -10.82 2.55 -18.27
CA GLU A 52 -10.07 1.92 -19.37
C GLU A 52 -10.92 1.79 -20.64
N ILE A 53 -12.25 1.95 -20.54
CA ILE A 53 -13.18 1.78 -21.68
C ILE A 53 -12.87 2.77 -22.81
N ASP A 54 -12.60 4.04 -22.50
CA ASP A 54 -12.33 5.05 -23.52
C ASP A 54 -11.06 4.74 -24.32
N ILE A 55 -9.99 4.39 -23.62
CA ILE A 55 -8.71 3.99 -24.21
C ILE A 55 -8.92 2.75 -25.09
N TYR A 56 -9.61 1.75 -24.56
CA TYR A 56 -9.88 0.51 -25.28
C TYR A 56 -10.71 0.75 -26.56
N LYS A 57 -11.70 1.64 -26.52
CA LYS A 57 -12.56 1.93 -27.68
C LYS A 57 -11.85 2.76 -28.75
N ASN A 58 -11.09 3.78 -28.35
CA ASN A 58 -10.61 4.82 -29.26
C ASN A 58 -9.14 4.66 -29.68
N TYR A 59 -8.37 3.81 -29.00
CA TYR A 59 -6.92 3.70 -29.20
C TYR A 59 -6.42 2.28 -29.47
N ARG A 60 -7.28 1.27 -29.39
CA ARG A 60 -6.91 -0.11 -29.77
C ARG A 60 -6.79 -0.22 -31.30
N GLY A 61 -5.72 -0.85 -31.81
CA GLY A 61 -5.44 -0.99 -33.26
C GLY A 61 -4.84 0.26 -33.92
N ARG A 62 -4.58 1.33 -33.17
CA ARG A 62 -4.12 2.62 -33.72
C ARG A 62 -2.66 2.61 -34.19
N TRP A 63 -1.87 1.62 -33.78
CA TRP A 63 -0.44 1.51 -34.09
C TRP A 63 -0.08 0.25 -34.91
N GLY A 64 -1.06 -0.37 -35.59
CA GLY A 64 -0.94 -1.64 -36.31
C GLY A 64 -0.93 -2.83 -35.34
N GLU A 65 -1.69 -3.91 -35.50
CA GLU A 65 -2.41 -4.48 -36.65
C GLU A 65 -3.79 -3.86 -36.98
#